data_AF-A0A3B1AUP0-F1
#
_entry.id   AF-A0A3B1AUP0-F1
#
_cell.length_a   1.000
_cell.length_b   1.000
_cell.length_c   1.000
_cell.angle_alpha   90.00
_cell.angle_beta   90.00
_cell.angle_gamma   90.00
#
_symmetry.space_group_name_H-M   'P 1'
#
loop_
_entity.id
_entity.type
_entity.pdbx_description
1 polymer ?
#
loop_
_entity_poly.entity_id
_entity_poly.type
_entity_poly.pdbx_seq_one_letter_code
_entity_poly.pdbx_strand_id
1 'polypeptide(L)'
;MKYRIIWIDDSQTWVRSVKDELIEIFEEHDFAPEVEVYQRIDLARSPIDNNYVDLIIVDCNLPDNMSGDQFIRELRENRCFAHIVFYSNDSDNLKVLEEDKHFLHVTHRDNIFDTLGVVADQAHRKYRHPAFMRGLLLSEFIDLENLMEDLIVQCFKNEGEYFRASIINKGGENYSLAAKNKFISRLIRDAKGMEPSLVNKFNEIALSSNQFQEKIMGRRNILAHAHPEYDAETGKIVLTSSFPDVEFNGDWFHETRDHIHNHKNKLRKLIGLDLYNIVNP
;
A
#
# COMPACT_ATOMS: atom_id res chain seq x y z
N MET A 1 11.38 13.07 3.20
CA MET A 1 10.80 11.73 2.93
C MET A 1 9.42 11.89 2.29
N LYS A 2 9.14 11.25 1.15
CA LYS A 2 7.82 11.38 0.50
C LYS A 2 6.68 10.97 1.44
N TYR A 3 5.55 11.67 1.40
CA TYR A 3 4.42 11.38 2.28
C TYR A 3 3.10 11.60 1.54
N ARG A 4 2.41 10.52 1.17
CA ARG A 4 1.20 10.58 0.33
C ARG A 4 -0.05 10.83 1.17
N ILE A 5 -0.74 11.93 0.87
CA ILE A 5 -1.92 12.39 1.60
C ILE A 5 -3.12 12.40 0.65
N ILE A 6 -4.20 11.75 1.05
CA ILE A 6 -5.49 11.83 0.37
C ILE A 6 -6.45 12.63 1.25
N TRP A 7 -6.98 13.73 0.71
CA TRP A 7 -7.95 14.58 1.40
C TRP A 7 -9.30 14.49 0.71
N ILE A 8 -10.31 14.00 1.43
CA ILE A 8 -11.68 13.86 0.95
C ILE A 8 -12.57 14.93 1.62
N ASP A 9 -12.91 15.98 0.88
CA ASP A 9 -13.80 17.08 1.31
C ASP A 9 -14.47 17.69 0.07
N ASP A 10 -15.79 17.90 0.12
CA ASP A 10 -16.57 18.47 -0.99
C ASP A 10 -16.37 19.98 -1.15
N SER A 11 -15.98 20.68 -0.07
CA SER A 11 -15.63 22.09 0.01
C SER A 11 -14.22 22.38 -0.51
N GLN A 12 -14.09 22.55 -1.82
CA GLN A 12 -12.82 22.95 -2.44
C GLN A 12 -12.28 24.28 -1.90
N THR A 13 -13.16 25.22 -1.54
CA THR A 13 -12.75 26.54 -1.02
C THR A 13 -12.03 26.38 0.32
N TRP A 14 -12.59 25.55 1.21
CA TRP A 14 -11.97 25.26 2.50
C TRP A 14 -10.61 24.61 2.29
N VAL A 15 -10.54 23.49 1.57
CA VAL A 15 -9.29 22.76 1.34
C VAL A 15 -8.21 23.68 0.74
N ARG A 16 -8.55 24.47 -0.28
CA ARG A 16 -7.60 25.41 -0.90
C ARG A 16 -7.09 26.48 0.08
N SER A 17 -7.94 26.94 1.00
CA SER A 17 -7.56 27.98 1.96
C SER A 17 -6.58 27.51 3.02
N VAL A 18 -6.54 26.20 3.30
CA VAL A 18 -5.73 25.63 4.40
C VAL A 18 -4.72 24.57 3.95
N LYS A 19 -4.64 24.27 2.65
CA LYS A 19 -3.72 23.26 2.12
C LYS A 19 -2.26 23.58 2.45
N ASP A 20 -1.88 24.85 2.39
CA ASP A 20 -0.50 25.28 2.64
C ASP A 20 -0.09 25.05 4.09
N GLU A 21 -0.98 25.33 5.06
CA GLU A 21 -0.75 25.06 6.48
C GLU A 21 -0.57 23.56 6.76
N LEU A 22 -1.37 22.70 6.10
CA LEU A 22 -1.15 21.26 6.15
C LEU A 22 0.24 20.89 5.60
N ILE A 23 0.66 21.46 4.47
CA ILE A 23 1.97 21.16 3.88
C ILE A 23 3.08 21.55 4.85
N GLU A 24 3.03 22.75 5.43
CA GLU A 24 4.02 23.26 6.39
C GLU A 24 4.18 22.33 7.60
N ILE A 25 3.08 21.85 8.19
CA ILE A 25 3.12 20.91 9.34
C ILE A 25 3.94 19.65 9.03
N PHE A 26 3.77 19.08 7.84
CA PHE A 26 4.48 17.85 7.46
C PHE A 26 5.92 18.13 7.03
N GLU A 27 6.19 19.28 6.38
CA GLU A 27 7.55 19.71 6.04
C GLU A 27 8.41 19.95 7.28
N GLU A 28 7.84 20.51 8.35
CA GLU A 28 8.51 20.67 9.66
C GLU A 28 8.95 19.32 10.28
N HIS A 29 8.34 18.21 9.85
CA HIS A 29 8.64 16.85 10.30
C HIS A 29 9.51 16.05 9.30
N ASP A 30 10.25 16.74 8.42
CA ASP A 30 11.11 16.15 7.38
C ASP A 30 10.35 15.35 6.30
N PHE A 31 9.04 15.62 6.14
CA PHE A 31 8.25 15.03 5.06
C PHE A 31 8.18 15.93 3.83
N ALA A 32 7.97 15.30 2.69
CA ALA A 32 7.65 15.94 1.42
C ALA A 32 6.21 15.51 1.06
N PRO A 33 5.19 16.27 1.50
CA PRO A 33 3.79 15.87 1.35
C PRO A 33 3.32 15.95 -0.11
N GLU A 34 2.75 14.87 -0.62
CA GLU A 34 2.07 14.80 -1.91
C GLU A 34 0.55 14.71 -1.65
N VAL A 35 -0.16 15.83 -1.79
CA VAL A 35 -1.57 15.95 -1.40
C VAL A 35 -2.50 15.87 -2.61
N GLU A 36 -3.31 14.81 -2.66
CA GLU A 36 -4.40 14.61 -3.63
C GLU A 36 -5.75 14.89 -2.99
N VAL A 37 -6.59 15.70 -3.64
CA VAL A 37 -7.88 16.13 -3.09
C VAL A 37 -9.03 15.54 -3.91
N TYR A 38 -10.01 14.97 -3.21
CA TYR A 38 -11.18 14.34 -3.78
C TYR A 38 -12.45 14.90 -3.11
N GLN A 39 -13.51 15.08 -3.90
CA GLN A 39 -14.76 15.63 -3.36
C GLN A 39 -15.69 14.57 -2.76
N ARG A 40 -15.41 13.29 -3.04
CA ARG A 40 -16.28 12.16 -2.74
C ARG A 40 -15.43 10.92 -2.49
N ILE A 41 -15.95 10.00 -1.65
CA ILE A 41 -15.21 8.80 -1.24
C ILE A 41 -15.01 7.85 -2.43
N ASP A 42 -16.02 7.70 -3.29
CA ASP A 42 -15.96 6.84 -4.47
C ASP A 42 -14.83 7.19 -5.44
N LEU A 43 -14.56 8.49 -5.61
CA LEU A 43 -13.46 9.00 -6.44
C LEU A 43 -12.08 8.71 -5.83
N ALA A 44 -11.98 8.70 -4.50
CA ALA A 44 -10.72 8.46 -3.78
C ALA A 44 -10.35 6.96 -3.71
N ARG A 45 -11.31 6.03 -3.91
CA ARG A 45 -11.09 4.59 -3.79
C ARG A 45 -9.95 4.06 -4.65
N SER A 46 -10.01 4.33 -5.96
CA SER A 46 -9.01 3.81 -6.89
C SER A 46 -7.58 4.29 -6.56
N PRO A 47 -7.35 5.58 -6.26
CA PRO A 47 -6.08 6.06 -5.73
C PRO A 47 -5.63 5.34 -4.45
N ILE A 48 -6.53 5.13 -3.47
CA ILE A 48 -6.24 4.47 -2.19
C ILE A 48 -5.90 2.98 -2.39
N ASP A 49 -6.66 2.25 -3.20
CA ASP A 49 -6.48 0.81 -3.36
C ASP A 49 -5.26 0.46 -4.23
N ASN A 50 -4.94 1.35 -5.18
CA ASN A 50 -3.86 1.14 -6.14
C ASN A 50 -2.51 1.71 -5.68
N ASN A 51 -2.47 2.56 -4.67
CA ASN A 51 -1.21 3.12 -4.17
C ASN A 51 -1.12 2.92 -2.66
N TYR A 52 0.09 3.00 -2.11
CA TYR A 52 0.13 3.26 -0.68
C TYR A 52 -0.30 4.70 -0.40
N VAL A 53 -0.94 4.86 0.75
CA VAL A 53 -1.32 6.14 1.30
C VAL A 53 -0.79 6.18 2.72
N ASP A 54 -0.21 7.30 3.10
CA ASP A 54 0.36 7.49 4.45
C ASP A 54 -0.66 8.14 5.38
N LEU A 55 -1.47 9.06 4.84
CA LEU A 55 -2.54 9.75 5.56
C LEU A 55 -3.79 9.91 4.68
N ILE A 56 -4.96 9.60 5.26
CA ILE A 56 -6.27 9.90 4.69
C ILE A 56 -6.97 10.90 5.62
N ILE A 57 -7.41 12.02 5.08
CA ILE A 57 -8.15 13.06 5.79
C ILE A 57 -9.56 13.10 5.21
N VAL A 58 -10.59 13.05 6.06
CA VAL A 58 -11.99 12.92 5.62
C VAL A 58 -12.87 13.90 6.38
N ASP A 59 -13.65 14.70 5.65
CA ASP A 59 -14.76 15.45 6.24
C ASP A 59 -15.92 14.49 6.52
N CYS A 60 -16.43 14.46 7.75
CA CYS A 60 -17.59 13.65 8.11
C CYS A 60 -18.91 14.16 7.52
N ASN A 61 -18.94 15.38 6.99
CA ASN A 61 -20.16 15.99 6.43
C ASN A 61 -20.35 15.71 4.93
N LEU A 62 -19.56 14.78 4.38
CA LEU A 62 -19.68 14.38 2.97
C LEU A 62 -21.09 13.85 2.67
N PRO A 63 -21.69 14.22 1.53
CA PRO A 63 -23.06 13.84 1.17
C PRO A 63 -23.24 12.36 0.79
N ASP A 64 -22.16 11.56 0.78
CA ASP A 64 -22.20 10.14 0.44
C ASP A 64 -22.77 9.32 1.62
N ASN A 65 -23.74 8.44 1.37
CA ASN A 65 -24.42 7.58 2.35
C ASN A 65 -23.53 6.51 3.04
N MET A 66 -22.20 6.60 2.94
CA MET A 66 -21.28 5.65 3.56
C MET A 66 -20.95 6.12 4.98
N SER A 67 -21.30 5.32 5.98
CA SER A 67 -20.91 5.61 7.36
C SER A 67 -19.39 5.46 7.51
N GLY A 68 -18.77 6.35 8.31
CA GLY A 68 -17.31 6.36 8.45
C GLY A 68 -16.73 5.06 9.01
N ASP A 69 -17.47 4.31 9.83
CA ASP A 69 -17.10 2.96 10.29
C ASP A 69 -17.00 1.96 9.14
N GLN A 70 -17.92 2.03 8.17
CA GLN A 70 -17.90 1.18 6.98
C GLN A 70 -16.69 1.52 6.13
N PHE A 71 -16.39 2.81 5.93
CA PHE A 71 -15.22 3.23 5.18
C PHE A 71 -13.92 2.74 5.84
N ILE A 72 -13.77 2.90 7.17
CA ILE A 72 -12.59 2.40 7.91
C ILE A 72 -12.47 0.87 7.77
N ARG A 73 -13.56 0.14 7.94
CA ARG A 73 -13.57 -1.33 7.83
C ARG A 73 -13.10 -1.77 6.45
N GLU A 74 -13.63 -1.17 5.39
CA GLU A 74 -13.21 -1.47 4.01
C GLU A 74 -11.74 -1.14 3.77
N LEU A 75 -11.23 -0.02 4.29
CA LEU A 75 -9.80 0.30 4.21
C LEU A 75 -8.93 -0.77 4.89
N ARG A 76 -9.34 -1.26 6.06
CA ARG A 76 -8.58 -2.30 6.79
C ARG A 76 -8.69 -3.67 6.13
N GLU A 77 -9.84 -4.03 5.56
CA GLU A 77 -10.00 -5.24 4.74
C GLU A 77 -9.07 -5.21 3.51
N ASN A 78 -8.89 -4.04 2.91
CA ASN A 78 -7.94 -3.82 1.82
C ASN A 78 -6.48 -3.64 2.28
N ARG A 79 -6.18 -3.89 3.57
CA ARG A 79 -4.84 -3.76 4.18
C ARG A 79 -4.22 -2.38 4.00
N CYS A 80 -5.05 -1.34 3.97
CA CYS A 80 -4.61 0.04 4.05
C CYS A 80 -4.32 0.38 5.52
N PHE A 81 -3.06 0.64 5.84
CA PHE A 81 -2.59 1.00 7.19
C PHE A 81 -2.23 2.49 7.33
N ALA A 82 -2.83 3.33 6.48
CA ALA A 82 -2.68 4.78 6.58
C ALA A 82 -3.17 5.29 7.95
N HIS A 83 -2.56 6.39 8.41
CA HIS A 83 -3.19 7.25 9.40
C HIS A 83 -4.49 7.81 8.81
N ILE A 84 -5.54 7.90 9.62
CA ILE A 84 -6.85 8.41 9.20
C ILE A 84 -7.25 9.53 10.16
N VAL A 85 -7.57 10.69 9.61
CA VAL A 85 -8.07 11.86 10.34
C VAL A 85 -9.47 12.17 9.84
N PHE A 86 -10.47 11.94 10.69
CA PHE A 86 -11.81 12.43 10.48
C PHE A 86 -11.96 13.77 11.16
N TYR A 87 -12.53 14.74 10.44
CA TYR A 87 -12.91 16.00 11.03
C TYR A 87 -14.33 16.40 10.65
N SER A 88 -14.95 17.21 11.50
CA SER A 88 -16.32 17.68 11.29
C SER A 88 -16.53 19.03 11.97
N ASN A 89 -17.44 19.84 11.42
CA ASN A 89 -18.04 20.98 12.12
C ASN A 89 -19.22 20.56 13.01
N ASP A 90 -19.75 19.36 12.81
CA ASP A 90 -20.84 18.79 13.61
C ASP A 90 -20.27 17.79 14.62
N SER A 91 -20.38 18.14 15.91
CA SER A 91 -19.90 17.33 17.02
C SER A 91 -20.62 15.99 17.19
N ASP A 92 -21.85 15.84 16.67
CA ASP A 92 -22.59 14.58 16.78
C ASP A 92 -22.09 13.54 15.78
N ASN A 93 -21.61 13.97 14.60
CA ASN A 93 -20.95 13.10 13.61
C ASN A 93 -19.62 12.51 14.12
N LEU A 94 -18.95 13.18 15.07
CA LEU A 94 -17.66 12.74 15.61
C LEU A 94 -17.80 11.62 16.65
N LYS A 95 -18.88 11.61 17.45
CA LYS A 95 -19.09 10.65 18.54
C LYS A 95 -19.25 9.20 18.07
N VAL A 96 -19.55 8.98 16.79
CA VAL A 96 -19.83 7.67 16.20
C VAL A 96 -18.54 6.94 15.76
N LEU A 97 -17.39 7.63 15.69
CA LEU A 97 -16.19 7.15 14.97
C LEU A 97 -15.03 6.68 15.87
N GLU A 98 -15.28 6.31 17.13
CA GLU A 98 -14.20 5.93 18.07
C GLU A 98 -14.10 4.41 18.31
N GLU A 99 -13.42 3.68 17.42
CA GLU A 99 -13.15 2.23 17.63
C GLU A 99 -11.66 1.83 17.57
N ASP A 100 -10.79 2.64 16.97
CA ASP A 100 -9.34 2.43 16.92
C ASP A 100 -8.61 3.68 17.45
N LYS A 101 -7.58 3.51 18.29
CA LYS A 101 -6.84 4.63 18.90
C LYS A 101 -5.45 4.86 18.31
N HIS A 102 -4.95 3.99 17.43
CA HIS A 102 -3.55 4.04 16.98
C HIS A 102 -3.34 4.66 15.60
N PHE A 103 -4.38 4.64 14.76
CA PHE A 103 -4.33 5.12 13.37
C PHE A 103 -5.57 5.91 12.98
N LEU A 104 -6.44 6.21 13.94
CA LEU A 104 -7.69 6.91 13.73
C LEU A 104 -7.72 8.08 14.70
N HIS A 105 -7.86 9.26 14.12
CA HIS A 105 -7.97 10.52 14.84
C HIS A 105 -9.30 11.14 14.44
N VAL A 106 -10.08 11.56 15.43
CA VAL A 106 -11.37 12.20 15.24
C VAL A 106 -11.29 13.55 15.91
N THR A 107 -11.56 14.62 15.16
CA THR A 107 -11.35 15.98 15.66
C THR A 107 -12.39 16.97 15.15
N HIS A 108 -12.57 18.08 15.86
CA HIS A 108 -13.35 19.19 15.33
C HIS A 108 -12.56 19.90 14.24
N ARG A 109 -13.23 20.45 13.21
CA ARG A 109 -12.55 21.15 12.09
C ARG A 109 -11.59 22.23 12.59
N ASP A 110 -11.98 22.99 13.60
CA ASP A 110 -11.14 24.05 14.18
C ASP A 110 -9.83 23.54 14.78
N ASN A 111 -9.76 22.26 15.16
CA ASN A 111 -8.59 21.63 15.79
C ASN A 111 -7.85 20.69 14.83
N ILE A 112 -8.14 20.77 13.52
CA ILE A 112 -7.57 19.85 12.54
C ILE A 112 -6.04 19.96 12.49
N PHE A 113 -5.48 21.18 12.55
CA PHE A 113 -4.02 21.39 12.45
C PHE A 113 -3.28 20.87 13.67
N ASP A 114 -3.81 21.07 14.88
CA ASP A 114 -3.27 20.45 16.09
C ASP A 114 -3.22 18.93 15.97
N THR A 115 -4.31 18.36 15.43
CA THR A 115 -4.42 16.91 15.20
C THR A 115 -3.43 16.44 14.15
N LEU A 116 -3.27 17.18 13.05
CA LEU A 116 -2.31 16.89 11.99
C LEU A 116 -0.86 16.99 12.49
N GLY A 117 -0.55 17.93 13.37
CA GLY A 117 0.77 18.02 14.03
C GLY A 117 1.07 16.77 14.86
N VAL A 118 0.09 16.29 15.63
CA VAL A 118 0.23 15.02 16.37
C VAL A 118 0.42 13.84 15.41
N VAL A 119 -0.32 13.78 14.31
CA VAL A 119 -0.19 12.73 13.30
C VAL A 119 1.19 12.77 12.63
N ALA A 120 1.70 13.95 12.29
CA ALA A 120 3.01 14.14 11.70
C ALA A 120 4.13 13.66 12.64
N ASP A 121 4.09 14.04 13.92
CA ASP A 121 5.04 13.56 14.94
C ASP A 121 4.96 12.03 15.13
N GLN A 122 3.76 11.46 15.19
CA GLN A 122 3.58 10.01 15.28
C GLN A 122 4.15 9.28 14.06
N ALA A 123 3.85 9.77 12.86
CA ALA A 123 4.39 9.21 11.62
C ALA A 123 5.92 9.31 11.60
N HIS A 124 6.48 10.45 11.98
CA HIS A 124 7.92 10.69 12.02
C HIS A 124 8.63 9.69 12.94
N ARG A 125 8.08 9.47 14.14
CA ARG A 125 8.61 8.48 15.09
C ARG A 125 8.52 7.05 14.54
N LYS A 126 7.39 6.69 13.92
CA LYS A 126 7.17 5.34 13.35
C LYS A 126 8.12 5.04 12.20
N TYR A 127 8.28 5.97 11.26
CA TYR A 127 9.20 5.80 10.12
C TYR A 127 10.68 5.86 10.52
N ARG A 128 10.99 6.29 11.75
CA ARG A 128 12.34 6.16 12.33
C ARG A 128 12.52 4.92 13.19
N HIS A 129 11.51 4.04 13.28
CA HIS A 129 11.60 2.80 14.03
C HIS A 129 11.85 1.59 13.11
N PRO A 130 13.08 1.04 13.07
CA PRO A 130 13.47 -0.16 12.31
C PRO A 130 12.46 -1.30 12.28
N ALA A 131 11.98 -1.73 13.44
CA ALA A 131 11.09 -2.87 13.54
C ALA A 131 9.72 -2.59 12.91
N PHE A 132 9.24 -1.34 13.00
CA PHE A 132 7.96 -0.93 12.42
C PHE A 132 8.07 -0.93 10.90
N MET A 133 9.08 -0.25 10.34
CA MET A 133 9.35 -0.23 8.91
C MET A 133 9.51 -1.65 8.33
N ARG A 134 10.29 -2.50 9.02
CA ARG A 134 10.46 -3.90 8.62
C ARG A 134 9.14 -4.66 8.61
N GLY A 135 8.33 -4.52 9.67
CA GLY A 135 7.01 -5.15 9.75
C GLY A 135 6.08 -4.73 8.62
N LEU A 136 6.04 -3.43 8.33
CA LEU A 136 5.19 -2.86 7.28
C LEU A 136 5.62 -3.28 5.86
N LEU A 137 6.91 -3.33 5.56
CA LEU A 137 7.37 -3.87 4.27
C LEU A 137 7.12 -5.36 4.15
N LEU A 138 7.34 -6.13 5.21
CA LEU A 138 7.08 -7.58 5.20
C LEU A 138 5.61 -7.88 4.94
N SER A 139 4.68 -7.15 5.56
CA SER A 139 3.25 -7.31 5.26
C SER A 139 2.96 -6.94 3.79
N GLU A 140 3.53 -5.85 3.26
CA GLU A 140 3.32 -5.48 1.87
C GLU A 140 3.88 -6.51 0.87
N PHE A 141 5.01 -7.15 1.16
CA PHE A 141 5.52 -8.27 0.37
C PHE A 141 4.59 -9.47 0.43
N ILE A 142 4.09 -9.84 1.61
CA ILE A 142 3.13 -10.94 1.77
C ILE A 142 1.87 -10.68 0.94
N ASP A 143 1.37 -9.45 0.93
CA ASP A 143 0.22 -9.07 0.11
C ASP A 143 0.47 -9.21 -1.38
N LEU A 144 1.67 -8.81 -1.84
CA LEU A 144 2.08 -9.01 -3.22
C LEU A 144 2.15 -10.50 -3.56
N GLU A 145 2.71 -11.33 -2.67
CA GLU A 145 2.75 -12.78 -2.86
C GLU A 145 1.35 -13.39 -2.97
N ASN A 146 0.43 -12.98 -2.09
CA ASN A 146 -0.96 -13.44 -2.12
C ASN A 146 -1.64 -13.08 -3.46
N LEU A 147 -1.43 -11.86 -3.95
CA LEU A 147 -1.99 -11.45 -5.25
C LEU A 147 -1.42 -12.27 -6.42
N MET A 148 -0.15 -12.65 -6.36
CA MET A 148 0.43 -13.59 -7.33
C MET A 148 -0.21 -14.97 -7.23
N GLU A 149 -0.45 -15.46 -6.01
CA GLU A 149 -1.15 -16.73 -5.81
C GLU A 149 -2.57 -16.69 -6.35
N ASP A 150 -3.31 -15.60 -6.13
CA ASP A 150 -4.67 -15.42 -6.65
C ASP A 150 -4.71 -15.53 -8.18
N LEU A 151 -3.78 -14.85 -8.87
CA LEU A 151 -3.65 -14.95 -10.33
C LEU A 151 -3.36 -16.39 -10.79
N ILE A 152 -2.50 -17.11 -10.07
CA ILE A 152 -2.15 -18.48 -10.45
C ILE A 152 -3.32 -19.44 -10.16
N VAL A 153 -3.98 -19.29 -9.01
CA VAL A 153 -5.12 -20.11 -8.58
C VAL A 153 -6.28 -20.01 -9.57
N GLN A 154 -6.52 -18.84 -10.17
CA GLN A 154 -7.52 -18.67 -11.22
C GLN A 154 -7.31 -19.62 -12.42
N CYS A 155 -6.06 -20.02 -12.70
CA CYS A 155 -5.75 -20.97 -13.78
C CYS A 155 -6.30 -22.39 -13.54
N PHE A 156 -6.71 -22.70 -12.32
CA PHE A 156 -7.15 -24.03 -11.90
C PHE A 156 -8.68 -24.14 -11.70
N LYS A 157 -9.47 -23.12 -12.09
CA LYS A 157 -10.95 -23.14 -12.06
C LYS A 157 -11.48 -23.70 -10.71
N ASN A 158 -12.28 -24.77 -10.76
CA ASN A 158 -12.92 -25.41 -9.60
C ASN A 158 -11.93 -26.08 -8.63
N GLU A 159 -10.68 -26.30 -9.05
CA GLU A 159 -9.64 -26.91 -8.21
C GLU A 159 -8.73 -25.87 -7.54
N GLY A 160 -9.01 -24.58 -7.71
CA GLY A 160 -8.17 -23.50 -7.20
C GLY A 160 -7.89 -23.57 -5.70
N GLU A 161 -8.91 -23.82 -4.88
CA GLU A 161 -8.77 -23.96 -3.43
C GLU A 161 -7.96 -25.20 -3.03
N TYR A 162 -8.19 -26.32 -3.73
CA TYR A 162 -7.40 -27.53 -3.51
C TYR A 162 -5.94 -27.31 -3.90
N PHE A 163 -5.68 -26.63 -5.02
CA PHE A 163 -4.35 -26.26 -5.47
C PHE A 163 -3.65 -25.35 -4.46
N ARG A 164 -4.35 -24.33 -3.95
CA ARG A 164 -3.81 -23.44 -2.91
C ARG A 164 -3.45 -24.23 -1.65
N ALA A 165 -4.37 -25.04 -1.12
CA ALA A 165 -4.15 -25.78 0.10
C ALA A 165 -3.10 -26.90 -0.03
N SER A 166 -3.03 -27.56 -1.18
CA SER A 166 -2.21 -28.78 -1.36
C SER A 166 -0.87 -28.53 -2.04
N ILE A 167 -0.78 -27.53 -2.91
CA ILE A 167 0.45 -27.23 -3.68
C ILE A 167 1.10 -25.94 -3.20
N ILE A 168 0.35 -24.85 -3.04
CA ILE A 168 0.94 -23.57 -2.63
C ILE A 168 1.37 -23.65 -1.16
N ASN A 169 0.43 -23.96 -0.27
CA ASN A 169 0.65 -23.93 1.18
C ASN A 169 1.57 -25.05 1.67
N LYS A 170 1.53 -26.22 1.02
CA LYS A 170 2.36 -27.40 1.38
C LYS A 170 3.61 -27.56 0.52
N GLY A 171 3.72 -26.84 -0.60
CA GLY A 171 4.81 -27.00 -1.56
C GLY A 171 6.15 -26.46 -1.07
N GLY A 172 6.17 -25.68 0.01
CA GLY A 172 7.39 -25.12 0.60
C GLY A 172 8.20 -24.33 -0.44
N GLU A 173 9.50 -24.59 -0.53
CA GLU A 173 10.43 -23.89 -1.44
C GLU A 173 10.08 -24.07 -2.93
N ASN A 174 9.38 -25.14 -3.31
CA ASN A 174 8.97 -25.40 -4.69
C ASN A 174 7.98 -24.34 -5.21
N TYR A 175 7.34 -23.60 -4.31
CA TYR A 175 6.42 -22.51 -4.63
C TYR A 175 6.92 -21.15 -4.10
N SER A 176 8.24 -20.95 -4.13
CA SER A 176 8.86 -19.67 -3.77
C SER A 176 8.38 -18.49 -4.63
N LEU A 177 8.59 -17.27 -4.15
CA LEU A 177 8.30 -16.02 -4.89
C LEU A 177 8.91 -16.01 -6.30
N ALA A 178 10.11 -16.58 -6.46
CA ALA A 178 10.78 -16.73 -7.75
C ALA A 178 10.04 -17.69 -8.68
N ALA A 179 9.55 -18.82 -8.15
CA ALA A 179 8.78 -19.80 -8.90
C ALA A 179 7.43 -19.23 -9.36
N LYS A 180 6.72 -18.52 -8.46
CA LYS A 180 5.48 -17.80 -8.79
C LYS A 180 5.68 -16.81 -9.95
N ASN A 181 6.73 -15.98 -9.90
CA ASN A 181 7.03 -15.03 -10.97
C ASN A 181 7.36 -15.71 -12.30
N LYS A 182 8.11 -16.82 -12.27
CA LYS A 182 8.39 -17.62 -13.48
C LYS A 182 7.10 -18.20 -14.07
N PHE A 183 6.18 -18.68 -13.23
CA PHE A 183 4.88 -19.18 -13.68
C PHE A 183 4.08 -18.09 -14.38
N ILE A 184 3.91 -16.93 -13.74
CA ILE A 184 3.18 -15.79 -14.32
C ILE A 184 3.81 -15.32 -15.64
N SER A 185 5.14 -15.28 -15.72
CA SER A 185 5.84 -14.91 -16.96
C SER A 185 5.56 -15.91 -18.10
N ARG A 186 5.46 -17.20 -17.79
CA ARG A 186 5.07 -18.24 -18.77
C ARG A 186 3.61 -18.09 -19.17
N LEU A 187 2.70 -17.89 -18.21
CA LEU A 187 1.28 -17.67 -18.45
C LEU A 187 1.05 -16.51 -19.44
N ILE A 188 1.72 -15.38 -19.23
CA ILE A 188 1.63 -14.21 -20.13
C ILE A 188 2.14 -14.56 -21.54
N ARG A 189 3.27 -15.27 -21.64
CA ARG A 189 3.84 -15.67 -22.93
C ARG A 189 2.89 -16.60 -23.69
N ASP A 190 2.31 -17.57 -23.00
CA ASP A 190 1.42 -18.56 -23.61
C ASP A 190 0.10 -17.88 -24.04
N ALA A 191 -0.46 -17.00 -23.20
CA ALA A 191 -1.63 -16.18 -23.55
C ALA A 191 -1.38 -15.27 -24.78
N LYS A 192 -0.19 -14.66 -24.90
CA LYS A 192 0.20 -13.89 -26.10
C LYS A 192 0.22 -14.74 -27.36
N GLY A 193 0.64 -16.00 -27.26
CA GLY A 193 0.67 -16.93 -28.37
C GLY A 193 -0.72 -17.39 -28.82
N MET A 194 -1.65 -17.53 -27.88
CA MET A 194 -3.02 -17.96 -28.16
C MET A 194 -3.92 -16.81 -28.62
N GLU A 195 -3.76 -15.62 -28.04
CA GLU A 195 -4.62 -14.48 -28.34
C GLU A 195 -3.81 -13.21 -28.68
N PRO A 196 -3.43 -13.03 -29.96
CA PRO A 196 -2.61 -11.91 -30.41
C PRO A 196 -3.21 -10.53 -30.15
N SER A 197 -4.54 -10.43 -30.03
CA SER A 197 -5.25 -9.17 -29.73
C SER A 197 -4.84 -8.57 -28.36
N LEU A 198 -4.37 -9.40 -27.43
CA LEU A 198 -3.97 -8.99 -26.08
C LEU A 198 -2.51 -8.52 -25.99
N VAL A 199 -1.71 -8.70 -27.05
CA VAL A 199 -0.28 -8.33 -27.05
C VAL A 199 -0.08 -6.87 -26.65
N ASN A 200 -0.90 -5.95 -27.18
CA ASN A 200 -0.84 -4.53 -26.84
C ASN A 200 -1.15 -4.29 -25.35
N LYS A 201 -2.21 -4.92 -24.81
CA LYS A 201 -2.56 -4.81 -23.38
C LYS A 201 -1.43 -5.31 -22.47
N PHE A 202 -0.79 -6.42 -22.82
CA PHE A 202 0.35 -6.92 -22.03
C PHE A 202 1.57 -5.99 -22.11
N ASN A 203 1.80 -5.36 -23.26
CA ASN A 203 2.88 -4.39 -23.41
C ASN A 203 2.60 -3.11 -22.61
N GLU A 204 1.34 -2.68 -22.49
CA GLU A 204 0.91 -1.58 -21.62
C GLU A 204 1.06 -1.91 -20.13
N ILE A 205 0.73 -3.15 -19.72
CA ILE A 205 0.95 -3.62 -18.34
C ILE A 205 2.45 -3.65 -18.01
N ALA A 206 3.30 -3.93 -19.00
CA ALA A 206 4.76 -3.88 -18.88
C ALA A 206 5.31 -4.63 -17.65
N LEU A 207 4.83 -5.87 -17.44
CA LEU A 207 5.36 -6.74 -16.39
C LEU A 207 6.72 -7.31 -16.84
N SER A 208 7.78 -6.94 -16.16
CA SER A 208 9.17 -7.33 -16.50
C SER A 208 9.75 -8.24 -15.42
N SER A 209 10.19 -9.43 -15.82
CA SER A 209 10.84 -10.37 -14.91
C SER A 209 12.13 -9.79 -14.32
N ASN A 210 12.90 -9.03 -15.10
CA ASN A 210 14.14 -8.39 -14.62
C ASN A 210 13.83 -7.33 -13.56
N GLN A 211 12.85 -6.46 -13.82
CA GLN A 211 12.43 -5.48 -12.82
C GLN A 211 11.89 -6.15 -11.55
N PHE A 212 11.19 -7.28 -11.66
CA PHE A 212 10.76 -8.03 -10.48
C PHE A 212 11.93 -8.61 -9.69
N GLN A 213 12.93 -9.19 -10.35
CA GLN A 213 14.13 -9.71 -9.68
C GLN A 213 14.85 -8.61 -8.90
N GLU A 214 15.13 -7.48 -9.54
CA GLU A 214 15.90 -6.38 -8.94
C GLU A 214 15.07 -5.63 -7.87
N LYS A 215 13.87 -5.19 -8.23
CA LYS A 215 13.09 -4.25 -7.42
C LYS A 215 12.22 -4.90 -6.37
N ILE A 216 11.87 -6.18 -6.51
CA ILE A 216 11.05 -6.93 -5.54
C ILE A 216 11.90 -7.96 -4.83
N MET A 217 12.44 -8.96 -5.54
CA MET A 217 13.14 -10.08 -4.90
C MET A 217 14.43 -9.64 -4.20
N GLY A 218 15.23 -8.78 -4.82
CA GLY A 218 16.45 -8.24 -4.21
C GLY A 218 16.16 -7.52 -2.90
N ARG A 219 15.21 -6.59 -2.91
CA ARG A 219 14.80 -5.83 -1.72
C ARG A 219 14.20 -6.72 -0.62
N ARG A 220 13.37 -7.69 -0.99
CA ARG A 220 12.79 -8.67 -0.06
C ARG A 220 13.87 -9.52 0.61
N ASN A 221 14.88 -9.97 -0.13
CA ASN A 221 15.98 -10.75 0.43
C ASN A 221 16.85 -9.90 1.36
N ILE A 222 17.20 -8.68 0.94
CA ILE A 222 17.92 -7.71 1.79
C ILE A 222 17.21 -7.53 3.13
N LEU A 223 15.88 -7.34 3.11
CA LEU A 223 15.05 -7.16 4.30
C LEU A 223 14.90 -8.44 5.15
N ALA A 224 14.81 -9.61 4.52
CA ALA A 224 14.72 -10.89 5.21
C ALA A 224 15.99 -11.20 6.02
N HIS A 225 17.16 -10.78 5.52
CA HIS A 225 18.45 -10.89 6.20
C HIS A 225 18.79 -9.69 7.10
N ALA A 226 17.93 -8.67 7.13
CA ALA A 226 18.11 -7.51 7.99
C ALA A 226 17.79 -7.84 9.45
N HIS A 227 18.65 -7.39 10.35
CA HIS A 227 18.50 -7.54 11.80
C HIS A 227 18.64 -6.18 12.49
N PRO A 228 17.94 -5.97 13.61
CA PRO A 228 18.10 -4.75 14.39
C PRO A 228 19.44 -4.79 15.12
N GLU A 229 20.17 -3.67 15.06
CA GLU A 229 21.42 -3.45 15.76
C GLU A 229 21.33 -2.15 16.56
N TYR A 230 21.93 -2.14 17.75
CA TYR A 230 21.97 -0.95 18.59
C TYR A 230 23.21 -0.13 18.25
N ASP A 231 23.00 1.08 17.77
CA ASP A 231 24.05 2.06 17.54
C ASP A 231 24.45 2.69 18.89
N ALA A 232 25.67 2.39 19.33
CA ALA A 232 26.19 2.86 20.61
C ALA A 232 26.51 4.37 20.62
N GLU A 233 26.71 5.01 19.47
CA GLU A 233 27.02 6.44 19.37
C GLU A 233 25.74 7.29 19.42
N THR A 234 24.71 6.89 18.67
CA THR A 234 23.44 7.63 18.60
C THR A 234 22.41 7.17 19.62
N GLY A 235 22.60 5.99 20.22
CA GLY A 235 21.66 5.34 21.12
C GLY A 235 20.38 4.83 20.41
N LYS A 236 20.40 4.78 19.07
CA LYS A 236 19.26 4.37 18.26
C LYS A 236 19.38 2.91 17.82
N ILE A 237 18.24 2.27 17.57
CA ILE A 237 18.22 1.01 16.86
C ILE A 237 18.28 1.33 15.36
N VAL A 238 19.09 0.60 14.60
CA VAL A 238 19.17 0.64 13.14
C VAL A 238 18.92 -0.75 12.57
N LEU A 239 18.54 -0.87 11.29
CA LEU A 239 18.58 -2.16 10.59
C LEU A 239 19.93 -2.29 9.91
N THR A 240 20.60 -3.42 10.12
CA THR A 240 21.79 -3.79 9.37
C THR A 240 21.52 -5.08 8.61
N SER A 241 22.14 -5.22 7.43
CA SER A 241 22.00 -6.40 6.57
C SER A 241 23.38 -6.94 6.25
N SER A 242 23.46 -8.24 6.01
CA SER A 242 24.70 -8.88 5.53
C SER A 242 25.06 -8.47 4.09
N PHE A 243 24.16 -7.78 3.40
CA PHE A 243 24.45 -7.18 2.09
C PHE A 243 25.17 -5.83 2.31
N PRO A 244 26.33 -5.61 1.66
CA PRO A 244 27.06 -4.36 1.80
C PRO A 244 26.25 -3.17 1.23
N ASP A 245 26.49 -1.99 1.80
CA ASP A 245 26.03 -0.68 1.30
C ASP A 245 24.50 -0.45 1.24
N VAL A 246 23.72 -1.13 2.10
CA VAL A 246 22.28 -0.85 2.23
C VAL A 246 22.02 0.02 3.46
N GLU A 247 21.58 1.25 3.22
CA GLU A 247 21.07 2.13 4.27
C GLU A 247 19.53 2.01 4.34
N PHE A 248 19.02 1.48 5.44
CA PHE A 248 17.58 1.37 5.68
C PHE A 248 16.99 2.69 6.19
N ASN A 249 17.00 3.70 5.33
CA ASN A 249 16.40 5.00 5.59
C ASN A 249 14.97 5.10 5.03
N GLY A 250 14.31 6.24 5.29
CA GLY A 250 12.95 6.50 4.81
C GLY A 250 12.83 6.40 3.29
N ASP A 251 13.80 6.93 2.54
CA ASP A 251 13.76 6.91 1.07
C ASP A 251 13.85 5.49 0.52
N TRP A 252 14.73 4.65 1.07
CA TRP A 252 14.80 3.23 0.71
C TRP A 252 13.48 2.52 0.98
N PHE A 253 12.83 2.83 2.11
CA PHE A 253 11.54 2.29 2.49
C PHE A 253 10.44 2.70 1.49
N HIS A 254 10.31 4.00 1.18
CA HIS A 254 9.31 4.51 0.24
C HIS A 254 9.51 3.96 -1.18
N GLU A 255 10.74 3.94 -1.67
CA GLU A 255 11.05 3.39 -2.99
C GLU A 255 10.67 1.89 -3.07
N THR A 256 10.89 1.15 -1.98
CA THR A 256 10.46 -0.26 -1.89
C THR A 256 8.94 -0.38 -2.00
N ARG A 257 8.18 0.44 -1.26
CA ARG A 257 6.71 0.45 -1.34
C ARG A 257 6.22 0.83 -2.72
N ASP A 258 6.80 1.86 -3.34
CA ASP A 258 6.47 2.27 -4.71
C ASP A 258 6.65 1.10 -5.70
N HIS A 259 7.76 0.37 -5.58
CA HIS A 259 7.99 -0.83 -6.40
C HIS A 259 6.95 -1.92 -6.16
N ILE A 260 6.63 -2.22 -4.89
CA ILE A 260 5.62 -3.23 -4.53
C ILE A 260 4.25 -2.86 -5.11
N HIS A 261 3.77 -1.64 -4.86
CA HIS A 261 2.45 -1.18 -5.31
C HIS A 261 2.36 -1.08 -6.84
N ASN A 262 3.42 -0.61 -7.51
CA ASN A 262 3.49 -0.66 -8.97
C ASN A 262 3.30 -2.10 -9.49
N HIS A 263 3.96 -3.08 -8.87
CA HIS A 263 3.82 -4.47 -9.28
C HIS A 263 2.44 -5.04 -8.93
N LYS A 264 1.88 -4.73 -7.76
CA LYS A 264 0.50 -5.10 -7.39
C LYS A 264 -0.50 -4.59 -8.43
N ASN A 265 -0.39 -3.34 -8.87
CA ASN A 265 -1.27 -2.79 -9.90
C ASN A 265 -1.18 -3.53 -11.23
N LYS A 266 0.03 -3.93 -11.63
CA LYS A 266 0.23 -4.74 -12.83
C LYS A 266 -0.43 -6.11 -12.70
N LEU A 267 -0.30 -6.76 -11.54
CA LEU A 267 -0.95 -8.04 -11.27
C LEU A 267 -2.48 -7.92 -11.23
N ARG A 268 -3.04 -6.89 -10.58
CA ARG A 268 -4.50 -6.63 -10.59
C ARG A 268 -5.04 -6.47 -12.01
N LYS A 269 -4.32 -5.74 -12.87
CA LYS A 269 -4.67 -5.62 -14.29
C LYS A 269 -4.64 -6.98 -15.00
N LEU A 270 -3.66 -7.84 -14.72
CA LEU A 270 -3.59 -9.19 -15.31
C LEU A 270 -4.72 -10.09 -14.81
N ILE A 271 -5.06 -10.02 -13.53
CA ILE A 271 -6.19 -10.75 -12.93
C ILE A 271 -7.49 -10.37 -13.66
N GLY A 272 -7.72 -9.08 -13.89
CA GLY A 272 -8.90 -8.61 -14.64
C GLY A 272 -8.92 -8.96 -16.13
N LEU A 273 -7.89 -9.61 -16.69
CA LEU A 273 -7.90 -10.13 -18.06
C LEU A 273 -8.39 -11.59 -18.13
N ASP A 274 -8.66 -12.23 -16.98
CA ASP A 274 -9.14 -13.62 -16.91
C ASP A 274 -8.31 -14.58 -17.76
N LEU A 275 -6.98 -14.50 -17.65
CA LEU A 275 -6.02 -15.21 -18.51
C LEU A 275 -6.24 -16.71 -18.58
N TYR A 276 -6.85 -17.30 -17.55
CA TYR A 276 -7.17 -18.71 -17.52
C TYR A 276 -8.17 -19.12 -18.61
N ASN A 277 -9.13 -18.26 -18.97
CA ASN A 277 -10.09 -18.54 -20.05
C ASN A 277 -9.40 -18.66 -21.42
N ILE A 278 -8.24 -18.02 -21.56
CA ILE A 278 -7.45 -18.02 -22.79
C ILE A 278 -6.52 -19.23 -22.83
N VAL A 279 -5.79 -19.48 -21.73
CA VAL A 279 -4.75 -20.51 -21.68
C VAL A 279 -5.31 -21.90 -21.38
N ASN A 280 -6.48 -21.98 -20.74
CA ASN A 280 -7.17 -23.21 -20.39
C ASN A 280 -8.71 -23.07 -20.57
N PRO A 281 -9.19 -22.91 -21.81
CA PRO A 281 -10.62 -22.73 -22.12
C PRO A 281 -11.50 -23.88 -21.63
#